data_AF-A0A534BT06-F1
#
_entry.id   AF-A0A534BT06-F1
#
_cell.length_a   1.000
_cell.length_b   1.000
_cell.length_c   1.000
_cell.angle_alpha   90.00
_cell.angle_beta   90.00
_cell.angle_gamma   90.00
#
_symmetry.space_group_name_H-M   'P 1'
#
loop_
_entity.id
_entity.type
_entity.pdbx_description
1 polymer ?
#
loop_
_entity_poly.entity_id
_entity_poly.type
_entity_poly.pdbx_seq_one_letter_code
_entity_poly.pdbx_strand_id
1 'polypeptide(L)' 'MRPYGIRVSLPLGDPFRKLLGPDWQRQHWYPTPAERDAALADMSRRHEYSRAGDKPALVFQKIEKLAESRGL' A
#
# COMPACT_ATOMS: atom_id res chain seq x y z
N MET A 1 -10.65 -7.01 15.15
CA MET A 1 -9.69 -5.90 14.96
C MET A 1 -9.03 -6.06 13.59
N ARG A 2 -8.38 -5.03 13.03
CA ARG A 2 -7.68 -5.11 11.73
C ARG A 2 -6.27 -4.53 11.86
N PRO A 3 -5.31 -5.29 12.44
CA PRO A 3 -4.02 -4.73 12.84
C PRO A 3 -2.97 -4.78 11.73
N TYR A 4 -3.23 -5.45 10.61
CA TYR A 4 -2.29 -5.57 9.50
C TYR A 4 -2.68 -4.62 8.38
N GLY A 5 -1.74 -3.82 7.88
CA GLY A 5 -2.07 -2.82 6.88
C GLY A 5 -1.09 -2.70 5.73
N ILE A 6 -1.52 -1.93 4.73
CA ILE A 6 -0.74 -1.45 3.60
C ILE A 6 -0.86 0.08 3.60
N ARG A 7 0.28 0.76 3.64
CA ARG A 7 0.40 2.19 3.33
C ARG A 7 0.69 2.35 1.85
N VAL A 8 -0.09 3.19 1.19
CA VAL A 8 0.05 3.59 -0.21
C VAL A 8 0.47 5.05 -0.24
N SER A 9 1.52 5.37 -0.97
CA SER A 9 2.01 6.75 -1.14
C SER A 9 2.53 7.02 -2.55
N LEU A 10 2.77 8.29 -2.85
CA LEU A 10 3.38 8.73 -4.10
C LEU A 10 4.92 8.65 -4.03
N PRO A 11 5.62 8.17 -5.08
CA PRO A 11 7.07 8.26 -5.21
C PRO A 11 7.56 9.71 -5.09
N LEU A 12 8.78 9.93 -4.59
CA LEU A 12 9.32 11.27 -4.32
C LEU A 12 9.26 12.23 -5.52
N GLY A 13 9.45 11.72 -6.73
CA GLY A 13 9.42 12.50 -7.98
C GLY A 13 8.06 12.58 -8.67
N ASP A 14 7.00 12.03 -8.07
CA ASP A 14 5.69 11.97 -8.71
C ASP A 14 5.05 13.37 -8.83
N PRO A 15 4.59 13.79 -10.02
CA PRO A 15 4.00 15.11 -10.24
C PRO A 15 2.72 15.35 -9.41
N PHE A 16 1.97 14.31 -9.05
CA PHE A 16 0.77 14.44 -8.21
C PHE A 16 1.08 14.94 -6.80
N ARG A 17 2.34 14.87 -6.34
CA ARG A 17 2.75 15.46 -5.05
C ARG A 17 2.49 16.97 -4.99
N LYS A 18 2.46 17.66 -6.14
CA LYS A 18 2.11 19.09 -6.23
C LYS A 18 0.61 19.35 -6.00
N LEU A 19 -0.24 18.36 -6.27
CA LEU A 19 -1.69 18.47 -6.15
C LEU A 19 -2.18 17.93 -4.80
N LEU A 20 -1.70 16.75 -4.42
CA LEU A 20 -2.16 16.03 -3.23
C LEU A 20 -1.35 16.35 -1.97
N GLY A 21 -0.21 17.02 -2.14
CA GLY A 21 0.75 17.31 -1.08
C GLY A 21 1.86 16.25 -0.95
N PRO A 22 3.02 16.62 -0.38
CA PRO A 22 4.18 15.73 -0.26
C PRO A 22 3.96 14.54 0.67
N ASP A 23 2.99 14.64 1.58
CA ASP A 23 2.72 13.63 2.61
C ASP A 23 1.44 12.84 2.34
N TRP A 24 0.90 12.93 1.12
CA TRP A 24 -0.29 12.16 0.75
C TRP A 24 -0.03 10.66 0.94
N GLN A 25 -0.95 10.02 1.64
CA GLN A 25 -0.97 8.58 1.82
C GLN A 25 -2.40 8.07 2.02
N ARG A 26 -2.60 6.80 1.68
CA ARG A 26 -3.81 6.04 2.01
C ARG A 26 -3.43 4.76 2.73
N GLN A 27 -4.30 4.30 3.64
CA GLN A 27 -4.09 3.07 4.39
C GLN A 27 -5.23 2.09 4.15
N HIS A 28 -4.87 0.82 3.97
CA HIS A 28 -5.81 -0.31 3.89
C HIS A 28 -5.50 -1.26 5.05
N TRP A 29 -6.53 -1.68 5.79
CA TRP A 29 -6.39 -2.51 7.00
C TRP A 29 -7.14 -3.83 6.86
N TYR A 30 -6.49 -4.90 7.33
CA TYR A 30 -6.88 -6.29 7.18
C TYR A 30 -6.85 -7.01 8.53
N PRO A 31 -7.78 -7.97 8.74
CA PRO A 31 -7.81 -8.84 9.92
C PRO A 31 -6.57 -9.72 10.08
N THR A 32 -6.02 -10.24 8.98
CA THR A 32 -4.92 -11.22 8.99
C THR A 32 -3.72 -10.76 8.14
N PRO A 33 -2.49 -11.22 8.43
CA PRO A 33 -1.34 -10.89 7.59
C PRO A 33 -1.44 -11.54 6.20
N ALA A 34 -2.10 -12.70 6.09
CA ALA A 34 -2.34 -13.39 4.82
C ALA A 34 -3.27 -12.58 3.90
N GLU A 35 -4.38 -12.04 4.42
CA GLU A 35 -5.25 -11.16 3.65
C GLU A 35 -4.53 -9.88 3.19
N ARG A 36 -3.72 -9.28 4.08
CA ARG A 36 -2.88 -8.13 3.74
C ARG A 36 -1.91 -8.46 2.62
N ASP A 37 -1.24 -9.62 2.69
CA ASP A 37 -0.25 -10.03 1.69
C ASP A 37 -0.90 -10.35 0.34
N ALA A 38 -2.08 -10.99 0.33
CA ALA A 38 -2.85 -11.21 -0.90
C ALA A 38 -3.29 -9.89 -1.55
N ALA A 39 -3.80 -8.95 -0.75
CA ALA A 39 -4.17 -7.64 -1.26
C ALA A 39 -2.96 -6.84 -1.76
N LEU A 40 -1.81 -6.93 -1.08
CA LEU A 40 -0.58 -6.29 -1.55
C LEU A 40 -0.13 -6.85 -2.90
N ALA A 41 -0.19 -8.17 -3.07
CA ALA A 41 0.14 -8.81 -4.35
C ALA A 41 -0.80 -8.33 -5.46
N ASP A 42 -2.10 -8.24 -5.20
CA ASP A 42 -3.06 -7.72 -6.18
C ASP A 42 -2.87 -6.23 -6.49
N MET A 43 -2.65 -5.37 -5.48
CA MET A 43 -2.47 -3.93 -5.70
C MET A 43 -1.16 -3.59 -6.43
N SER A 44 -0.11 -4.38 -6.22
CA SER A 44 1.22 -4.13 -6.79
C SER A 44 1.49 -4.84 -8.11
N ARG A 45 0.58 -5.72 -8.55
CA ARG A 45 0.75 -6.43 -9.82
C ARG A 45 0.67 -5.47 -11.00
N ARG A 46 1.27 -5.87 -12.12
CA ARG A 46 1.02 -5.23 -13.42
C ARG A 46 -0.47 -5.36 -13.76
N HIS A 47 -1.11 -4.24 -14.05
CA HIS A 47 -2.52 -4.23 -14.45
C HIS A 47 -2.66 -4.93 -15.81
N GLU A 48 -3.79 -5.57 -16.03
CA GLU A 48 -4.04 -6.47 -17.17
C GLU A 48 -3.70 -5.83 -18.53
N TYR A 49 -4.08 -4.57 -18.70
CA TYR A 49 -3.89 -3.80 -19.94
C TYR A 49 -2.60 -2.95 -19.96
N SER A 50 -1.75 -3.01 -18.93
CA SER A 50 -0.46 -2.31 -18.92
C SER A 50 0.59 -3.04 -19.75
N ARG A 51 1.50 -2.27 -20.37
CA ARG A 51 2.56 -2.82 -21.22
C ARG A 51 3.53 -3.65 -20.40
N ALA A 52 4.25 -4.55 -21.06
CA ALA A 52 5.34 -5.27 -20.41
C ALA A 52 6.40 -4.26 -19.91
N GLY A 53 6.75 -4.36 -18.63
CA GLY A 53 7.68 -3.44 -17.97
C GLY A 53 7.02 -2.29 -17.21
N ASP A 54 5.75 -1.98 -17.49
CA ASP A 54 5.00 -1.00 -16.69
C ASP A 54 4.80 -1.55 -15.28
N LYS A 55 5.05 -0.69 -14.29
CA LYS A 55 4.80 -0.95 -12.87
C LYS A 55 3.83 0.10 -12.34
N PRO A 56 2.98 -0.24 -11.36
CA PRO A 56 2.16 0.76 -10.68
C PRO A 56 3.04 1.92 -10.19
N ALA A 57 2.60 3.16 -10.41
CA ALA A 57 3.32 4.37 -10.02
C ALA A 57 3.28 4.64 -8.51
N LEU A 58 2.70 3.75 -7.70
CA LEU A 58 2.52 3.92 -6.26
C LEU A 58 3.56 3.14 -5.46
N VAL A 59 3.91 3.66 -4.29
CA VAL A 59 4.74 2.96 -3.32
C VAL A 59 3.84 2.24 -2.31
N PHE A 60 4.08 0.95 -2.11
CA PHE A 60 3.33 0.11 -1.18
C PHE A 60 4.24 -0.36 -0.04
N GLN A 61 3.81 -0.12 1.19
CA GLN A 61 4.55 -0.54 2.39
C GLN A 61 3.66 -1.33 3.33
N LYS A 62 4.15 -2.49 3.80
CA LYS A 62 3.55 -3.26 4.88
C LYS A 62 3.64 -2.47 6.20
N ILE A 63 2.51 -2.27 6.88
CA ILE A 63 2.43 -1.64 8.20
C ILE A 63 1.67 -2.55 9.18
N GLU A 64 1.88 -2.38 10.48
CA GLU A 64 1.27 -3.20 11.53
C GLU A 64 1.00 -2.36 12.78
N LYS A 65 -0.16 -2.56 13.41
CA LYS A 65 -0.46 -2.02 14.74
C LYS A 65 -0.01 -3.02 15.79
N LEU A 66 1.23 -2.86 16.26
CA LEU A 66 1.89 -3.85 17.13
C LEU A 66 1.11 -4.17 18.41
N ALA A 67 0.47 -3.18 19.03
CA ALA A 67 -0.38 -3.38 20.22
C ALA A 67 -1.55 -4.34 19.93
N GLU A 68 -2.27 -4.09 18.83
CA GLU A 68 -3.44 -4.88 18.44
C GLU A 68 -3.07 -6.27 17.88
N SER A 69 -1.93 -6.42 17.20
CA SER A 69 -1.50 -7.71 16.63
C SER A 69 -0.80 -8.62 17.64
N ARG A 70 -0.12 -8.06 18.64
CA ARG A 70 0.73 -8.80 19.59
C ARG A 70 0.21 -8.77 21.04
N GLY A 71 -0.89 -8.07 21.29
CA GLY A 71 -1.47 -7.95 22.64
C GLY A 71 -0.58 -7.16 23.61
N LEU A 72 0.18 -6.19 23.10
CA LEU A 72 1.00 -5.26 23.89
C LEU A 72 0.17 -4.09 24.41
#